data_AF-A0A8H5HA72-F1
#
_entry.id   AF-A0A8H5HA72-F1
#
_cell.length_a   1.000
_cell.length_b   1.000
_cell.length_c   1.000
_cell.angle_alpha   90.00
_cell.angle_beta   90.00
_cell.angle_gamma   90.00
#
_symmetry.space_group_name_H-M   'P 1'
#
loop_
_entity.id
_entity.type
_entity.pdbx_description
1 polymer ?
#
loop_
_entity_poly.entity_id
_entity_poly.type
_entity_poly.pdbx_seq_one_letter_code
_entity_poly.pdbx_strand_id
1 'polypeptide(L)'
;MEATEPEVIDLTALSDSSEEEEEEDSGHEDELDDEAKSESDEETIEVPVDRTSRARLHEAIAAVSEERLRRILSHLVDTIPAVESALTHELVMLKRKTQDVISRWEACSNCDEEFDMGTRREEDECSFHPGELEVNEAEFVDWDEACHGPMDTADNRRSYPENFTWSCCEGNGMSEGCVRGMHRPLPRKKRRM
;
A
#
# COMPACT_ATOMS: atom_id res chain seq x y z
N MET A 1 43.78 -24.37 -12.04
CA MET A 1 42.95 -24.40 -10.83
C MET A 1 43.91 -24.55 -9.67
N GLU A 2 44.36 -23.43 -9.12
CA GLU A 2 45.13 -23.40 -7.88
C GLU A 2 44.16 -23.06 -6.75
N ALA A 3 44.32 -23.72 -5.61
CA ALA A 3 43.58 -23.44 -4.40
C ALA A 3 44.54 -22.80 -3.40
N THR A 4 44.16 -21.63 -2.87
CA THR A 4 44.88 -20.97 -1.78
C THR A 4 44.29 -21.40 -0.45
N GLU A 5 45.13 -21.94 0.43
CA GLU A 5 44.76 -22.30 1.80
C GLU A 5 44.68 -21.02 2.68
N PRO A 6 43.71 -20.89 3.60
CA PRO A 6 43.63 -19.74 4.49
C PRO A 6 44.57 -19.92 5.71
N GLU A 7 45.36 -18.89 6.00
CA GLU A 7 46.21 -18.85 7.20
C GLU A 7 45.37 -18.68 8.48
N VAL A 8 45.83 -19.29 9.58
CA VAL A 8 45.18 -19.21 10.91
C VAL A 8 46.05 -18.37 11.83
N ILE A 9 45.47 -17.37 12.48
CA ILE A 9 46.17 -16.49 13.43
C ILE A 9 45.62 -16.72 14.84
N ASP A 10 46.51 -17.14 15.74
CA ASP A 10 46.24 -17.32 17.18
C ASP A 10 46.33 -15.97 17.92
N LEU A 11 45.51 -15.78 18.96
CA LEU A 11 45.42 -14.55 19.76
C LEU A 11 45.39 -14.87 21.27
N THR A 12 46.27 -15.76 21.74
CA THR A 12 46.39 -16.17 23.15
C THR A 12 47.50 -15.46 23.95
N ALA A 13 47.36 -14.13 24.12
CA ALA A 13 48.05 -13.29 25.13
C ALA A 13 47.28 -11.94 25.23
N LEU A 14 47.10 -11.24 26.35
CA LEU A 14 47.75 -11.18 27.69
C LEU A 14 46.63 -11.18 28.78
N SER A 15 46.76 -11.74 29.99
CA SER A 15 47.52 -11.26 31.18
C SER A 15 47.25 -9.78 31.52
N ASP A 16 46.56 -9.34 32.58
CA ASP A 16 46.41 -9.73 34.02
C ASP A 16 47.35 -8.98 35.00
N SER A 17 46.77 -8.40 36.07
CA SER A 17 47.33 -8.12 37.44
C SER A 17 46.76 -6.83 38.10
N SER A 18 46.76 -6.82 39.44
CA SER A 18 46.83 -5.68 40.41
C SER A 18 45.56 -5.29 41.20
N GLU A 19 45.21 -6.10 42.22
CA GLU A 19 45.57 -5.91 43.66
C GLU A 19 45.73 -4.45 44.21
N GLU A 20 45.32 -4.01 45.41
CA GLU A 20 44.47 -4.51 46.56
C GLU A 20 43.62 -3.31 47.12
N GLU A 21 43.30 -2.89 48.37
CA GLU A 21 43.64 -3.10 49.82
C GLU A 21 42.38 -2.82 50.74
N GLU A 22 42.51 -2.35 52.00
CA GLU A 22 41.47 -2.25 53.09
C GLU A 22 41.52 -0.86 53.84
N GLU A 23 40.63 -0.30 54.70
CA GLU A 23 39.24 -0.51 55.23
C GLU A 23 38.73 0.76 56.05
N GLU A 24 37.53 0.71 56.66
CA GLU A 24 36.97 1.45 57.85
C GLU A 24 35.99 2.67 57.73
N ASP A 25 34.79 2.45 58.34
CA ASP A 25 33.99 3.28 59.29
C ASP A 25 33.48 4.72 58.97
N SER A 26 32.15 4.89 58.79
CA SER A 26 31.26 5.31 59.92
C SER A 26 29.84 5.77 59.52
N GLY A 27 28.85 5.39 60.35
CA GLY A 27 27.77 6.31 60.75
C GLY A 27 26.40 6.27 60.05
N HIS A 28 25.42 5.70 60.77
CA HIS A 28 24.02 6.15 60.91
C HIS A 28 22.97 5.79 59.83
N GLU A 29 22.04 4.94 60.24
CA GLU A 29 20.71 4.70 59.65
C GLU A 29 19.76 5.87 60.02
N ASP A 30 18.94 6.43 59.11
CA ASP A 30 17.45 6.34 59.14
C ASP A 30 16.71 7.21 58.08
N GLU A 31 15.39 7.02 58.00
CA GLU A 31 14.34 7.89 57.40
C GLU A 31 14.41 8.30 55.91
N LEU A 32 14.02 7.33 55.08
CA LEU A 32 13.03 7.44 53.98
C LEU A 32 12.37 8.82 53.72
N ASP A 33 12.42 9.28 52.46
CA ASP A 33 11.32 10.02 51.82
C ASP A 33 11.18 9.57 50.35
N ASP A 34 9.95 9.29 49.90
CA ASP A 34 9.66 8.55 48.66
C ASP A 34 9.05 9.46 47.58
N GLU A 35 9.92 10.23 46.92
CA GLU A 35 9.60 10.98 45.69
C GLU A 35 10.18 10.22 44.47
N ALA A 36 9.72 8.99 44.27
CA ALA A 36 10.02 8.20 43.07
C ALA A 36 9.41 8.85 41.81
N LYS A 37 10.12 9.85 41.26
CA LYS A 37 9.84 10.41 39.94
C LYS A 37 9.97 9.32 38.89
N SER A 38 8.82 8.78 38.49
CA SER A 38 8.68 8.02 37.26
C SER A 38 8.86 8.96 36.05
N GLU A 39 10.09 9.41 35.81
CA GLU A 39 10.49 9.85 34.48
C GLU A 39 10.38 8.60 33.59
N SER A 40 9.25 8.51 32.89
CA SER A 40 9.01 7.45 31.92
C SER A 40 9.86 7.75 30.70
N ASP A 41 11.12 7.33 30.76
CA ASP A 41 12.02 7.28 29.61
C ASP A 41 11.42 6.33 28.57
N GLU A 42 10.60 6.90 27.69
CA GLU A 42 10.16 6.29 26.44
C GLU A 42 11.35 6.32 25.46
N GLU A 43 12.46 5.67 25.86
CA GLU A 43 13.62 5.44 25.03
C GLU A 43 13.12 4.84 23.72
N THR A 44 13.26 5.60 22.64
CA THR A 44 12.82 5.18 21.32
C THR A 44 13.84 4.17 20.78
N ILE A 45 13.74 2.93 21.27
CA ILE A 45 14.64 1.82 20.94
C ILE A 45 14.75 1.73 19.41
N GLU A 46 15.94 2.05 18.88
CA GLU A 46 16.18 2.01 17.43
C GLU A 46 16.05 0.57 16.94
N VAL A 47 14.90 0.25 16.35
CA VAL A 47 14.62 -1.10 15.87
C VAL A 47 15.61 -1.44 14.75
N PRO A 48 16.50 -2.45 14.93
CA PRO A 48 17.55 -2.72 13.97
C PRO A 48 16.96 -3.15 12.62
N VAL A 49 17.53 -2.67 11.51
CA VAL A 49 16.99 -2.86 10.15
C VAL A 49 17.32 -4.25 9.57
N ASP A 50 16.93 -5.29 10.30
CA ASP A 50 17.10 -6.70 9.95
C ASP A 50 15.96 -7.20 9.01
N ARG A 51 15.82 -8.53 8.85
CA ARG A 51 14.71 -9.13 8.08
C ARG A 51 13.41 -9.16 8.86
N THR A 52 13.48 -9.30 10.18
CA THR A 52 12.34 -9.40 11.11
C THR A 52 11.64 -8.06 11.26
N SER A 53 12.39 -6.98 11.51
CA SER A 53 11.84 -5.62 11.57
C SER A 53 11.25 -5.19 10.22
N ARG A 54 11.84 -5.61 9.10
CA ARG A 54 11.24 -5.39 7.76
C ARG A 54 9.89 -6.07 7.60
N ALA A 55 9.73 -7.30 8.10
CA ALA A 55 8.44 -7.98 8.09
C ALA A 55 7.40 -7.21 8.94
N ARG A 56 7.79 -6.78 10.16
CA ARG A 56 6.95 -5.94 11.03
C ARG A 56 6.60 -4.58 10.40
N LEU A 57 7.53 -3.99 9.64
CA LEU A 57 7.28 -2.76 8.90
C LEU A 57 6.26 -2.95 7.77
N HIS A 58 6.30 -4.08 7.05
CA HIS A 58 5.26 -4.42 6.06
C HIS A 58 3.88 -4.65 6.71
N GLU A 59 3.83 -5.34 7.86
CA GLU A 59 2.59 -5.48 8.65
C GLU A 59 2.05 -4.12 9.10
N ALA A 60 2.92 -3.23 9.60
CA ALA A 60 2.54 -1.88 10.02
C ALA A 60 2.05 -1.02 8.84
N ILE A 61 2.70 -1.10 7.67
CA ILE A 61 2.24 -0.40 6.46
C ILE A 61 0.84 -0.87 6.05
N ALA A 62 0.58 -2.18 6.08
CA ALA A 62 -0.73 -2.74 5.73
C ALA A 62 -1.85 -2.38 6.74
N ALA A 63 -1.50 -2.09 8.00
CA ALA A 63 -2.45 -1.68 9.03
C ALA A 63 -2.72 -0.17 9.09
N VAL A 64 -1.92 0.66 8.41
CA VAL A 64 -2.02 2.13 8.45
C VAL A 64 -2.92 2.65 7.32
N SER A 65 -3.83 3.58 7.65
CA SER A 65 -4.74 4.21 6.69
C SER A 65 -4.01 4.92 5.55
N GLU A 66 -4.57 4.86 4.33
CA GLU A 66 -4.01 5.52 3.15
C GLU A 66 -3.66 7.00 3.32
N GLU A 67 -4.47 7.80 4.01
CA GLU A 67 -4.16 9.23 4.23
C GLU A 67 -2.82 9.39 4.97
N ARG A 68 -2.60 8.57 6.01
CA ARG A 68 -1.36 8.57 6.78
C ARG A 68 -0.18 8.04 5.96
N LEU A 69 -0.36 7.00 5.14
CA LEU A 69 0.68 6.55 4.20
C LEU A 69 1.04 7.65 3.19
N ARG A 70 0.05 8.27 2.54
CA ARG A 70 0.23 9.38 1.59
C ARG A 70 1.00 10.54 2.23
N ARG A 71 0.64 10.94 3.47
CA ARG A 71 1.32 12.00 4.23
C ARG A 71 2.77 11.64 4.60
N ILE A 72 3.03 10.40 5.02
CA ILE A 72 4.39 9.92 5.30
C ILE A 72 5.23 9.91 4.03
N LEU A 73 4.69 9.42 2.90
CA LEU A 73 5.38 9.42 1.61
C LEU A 73 5.71 10.84 1.13
N SER A 74 4.80 11.80 1.24
CA SER A 74 5.09 13.21 0.92
C SER A 74 6.24 13.76 1.76
N HIS A 75 6.21 13.56 3.09
CA HIS A 75 7.31 14.00 3.97
C HIS A 75 8.65 13.33 3.61
N LEU A 76 8.64 12.04 3.22
CA LEU A 76 9.85 11.33 2.81
C LEU A 76 10.40 11.83 1.45
N VAL A 77 9.54 12.24 0.52
CA VAL A 77 9.95 12.94 -0.71
C VAL A 77 10.62 14.26 -0.38
N ASP A 78 9.98 15.10 0.44
CA ASP A 78 10.48 16.43 0.82
C ASP A 78 11.81 16.36 1.62
N THR A 79 12.07 15.24 2.29
CA THR A 79 13.25 15.07 3.19
C THR A 79 14.38 14.26 2.55
N ILE A 80 14.10 13.31 1.64
CA ILE A 80 15.07 12.31 1.17
C ILE A 80 15.09 12.26 -0.37
N PRO A 81 16.09 12.89 -1.04
CA PRO A 81 16.18 12.91 -2.51
C PRO A 81 16.24 11.53 -3.20
N ALA A 82 16.68 10.49 -2.48
CA ALA A 82 16.61 9.11 -2.97
C ALA A 82 15.16 8.60 -3.10
N VAL A 83 14.26 9.03 -2.22
CA VAL A 83 12.82 8.70 -2.26
C VAL A 83 12.11 9.53 -3.34
N GLU A 84 12.44 10.83 -3.47
CA GLU A 84 11.99 11.68 -4.58
C GLU A 84 12.30 11.02 -5.93
N SER A 85 13.55 10.63 -6.16
CA SER A 85 14.00 9.99 -7.40
C SER A 85 13.28 8.65 -7.65
N ALA A 86 13.17 7.79 -6.64
CA ALA A 86 12.49 6.50 -6.75
C ALA A 86 10.99 6.66 -7.09
N LEU A 87 10.26 7.49 -6.35
CA LEU A 87 8.83 7.69 -6.57
C LEU A 87 8.53 8.46 -7.87
N THR A 88 9.46 9.29 -8.35
CA THR A 88 9.36 9.89 -9.69
C THR A 88 9.41 8.84 -10.81
N HIS A 89 10.16 7.75 -10.63
CA HIS A 89 10.17 6.64 -11.60
C HIS A 89 8.96 5.70 -11.47
N GLU A 90 8.42 5.51 -10.26
CA GLU A 90 7.29 4.58 -10.05
C GLU A 90 5.90 5.20 -10.19
N LEU A 91 5.70 6.48 -9.88
CA LEU A 91 4.38 7.11 -9.87
C LEU A 91 4.12 8.04 -11.08
N VAL A 92 5.17 8.40 -11.83
CA VAL A 92 5.12 9.51 -12.80
C VAL A 92 5.74 9.09 -14.15
N MET A 93 5.23 9.67 -15.24
CA MET A 93 5.83 9.52 -16.58
C MET A 93 5.76 10.81 -17.41
N LEU A 94 6.64 10.91 -18.41
CA LEU A 94 6.70 12.04 -19.36
C LEU A 94 6.00 11.71 -20.69
N LYS A 95 5.01 12.51 -21.09
CA LYS A 95 4.34 12.36 -22.38
C LYS A 95 5.24 12.85 -23.53
N ARG A 96 5.84 11.92 -24.27
CA ARG A 96 6.79 12.15 -25.38
C ARG A 96 6.40 13.24 -26.42
N LYS A 97 5.11 13.55 -26.59
CA LYS A 97 4.62 14.55 -27.57
C LYS A 97 4.52 15.98 -27.02
N THR A 98 4.41 16.16 -25.71
CA THR A 98 4.15 17.46 -25.05
C THR A 98 5.15 17.77 -23.94
N GLN A 99 5.92 16.78 -23.50
CA GLN A 99 6.75 16.82 -22.29
C GLN A 99 5.96 17.05 -21.00
N ASP A 100 4.64 16.86 -21.02
CA ASP A 100 3.81 16.90 -19.80
C ASP A 100 4.23 15.79 -18.83
N VAL A 101 4.43 16.18 -17.57
CA VAL A 101 4.51 15.28 -16.42
C VAL A 101 3.09 14.82 -16.08
N ILE A 102 2.86 13.50 -16.02
CA ILE A 102 1.57 12.89 -15.68
C ILE A 102 1.73 11.76 -14.67
N SER A 103 0.63 11.38 -14.01
CA SER A 103 0.55 10.09 -13.32
C SER A 103 0.91 8.97 -14.28
N ARG A 104 1.65 7.98 -13.79
CA ARG A 104 1.86 6.71 -14.49
C ARG A 104 0.57 5.89 -14.45
N TRP A 105 -0.05 5.79 -13.27
CA TRP A 105 -1.26 4.99 -13.06
C TRP A 105 -2.52 5.84 -13.31
N GLU A 106 -3.42 5.36 -14.18
CA GLU A 106 -4.77 5.92 -14.40
C GLU A 106 -5.79 4.76 -14.48
N ALA A 107 -7.05 5.01 -14.12
CA ALA A 107 -8.14 4.03 -14.22
C ALA A 107 -8.72 3.96 -15.65
N CYS A 108 -9.14 2.75 -16.06
CA CYS A 108 -9.69 2.47 -17.37
C CYS A 108 -11.14 2.91 -17.52
N SER A 109 -11.49 3.68 -18.56
CA SER A 109 -12.85 4.17 -18.81
C SER A 109 -13.90 3.11 -19.20
N ASN A 110 -13.52 1.83 -19.16
CA ASN A 110 -14.30 0.71 -19.69
C ASN A 110 -14.50 -0.41 -18.65
N CYS A 111 -13.49 -0.67 -17.80
CA CYS A 111 -13.52 -1.70 -16.75
C CYS A 111 -13.15 -1.16 -15.35
N ASP A 112 -12.89 0.15 -15.22
CA ASP A 112 -12.42 0.87 -14.02
C ASP A 112 -11.09 0.37 -13.39
N GLU A 113 -10.48 -0.71 -13.90
CA GLU A 113 -9.17 -1.21 -13.48
C GLU A 113 -8.03 -0.19 -13.70
N GLU A 114 -7.05 -0.18 -12.79
CA GLU A 114 -5.86 0.68 -12.88
C GLU A 114 -4.81 0.10 -13.83
N PHE A 115 -4.26 0.94 -14.71
CA PHE A 115 -3.22 0.54 -15.66
C PHE A 115 -2.11 1.61 -15.80
N ASP A 116 -0.86 1.17 -16.06
CA ASP A 116 0.36 1.97 -15.84
C ASP A 116 0.71 3.03 -16.91
N MET A 117 -0.10 3.20 -17.97
CA MET A 117 0.08 4.11 -19.13
C MET A 117 1.42 4.11 -19.92
N GLY A 118 2.56 3.82 -19.31
CA GLY A 118 3.90 3.91 -19.88
C GLY A 118 4.35 2.61 -20.55
N THR A 119 3.82 1.47 -20.11
CA THR A 119 4.00 0.18 -20.76
C THR A 119 3.15 0.11 -22.03
N ARG A 120 3.70 -0.50 -23.09
CA ARG A 120 2.97 -0.78 -24.33
C ARG A 120 1.81 -1.73 -24.02
N ARG A 121 0.61 -1.32 -24.38
CA ARG A 121 -0.62 -2.11 -24.21
C ARG A 121 -0.85 -3.07 -25.37
N GLU A 122 -1.39 -4.24 -25.06
CA GLU A 122 -1.89 -5.25 -25.99
C GLU A 122 -3.41 -5.12 -26.20
N GLU A 123 -3.95 -5.72 -27.26
CA GLU A 123 -5.33 -5.48 -27.70
C GLU A 123 -6.40 -6.31 -26.97
N ASP A 124 -5.99 -7.24 -26.10
CA ASP A 124 -6.88 -8.13 -25.33
C ASP A 124 -6.81 -7.92 -23.80
N GLU A 125 -6.09 -6.90 -23.30
CA GLU A 125 -5.91 -6.68 -21.85
C GLU A 125 -7.20 -6.35 -21.10
N CYS A 126 -8.07 -5.51 -21.68
CA CYS A 126 -9.27 -4.99 -21.03
C CYS A 126 -10.51 -5.72 -21.55
N SER A 127 -11.20 -6.47 -20.68
CA SER A 127 -12.55 -6.97 -20.92
C SER A 127 -13.60 -6.00 -20.37
N PHE A 128 -14.63 -5.69 -21.16
CA PHE A 128 -15.71 -4.79 -20.74
C PHE A 128 -17.03 -5.08 -21.46
N HIS A 129 -18.12 -4.57 -20.92
CA HIS A 129 -19.43 -4.56 -21.56
C HIS A 129 -19.69 -3.16 -22.15
N PRO A 130 -19.95 -3.02 -23.47
CA PRO A 130 -20.24 -1.72 -24.10
C PRO A 130 -21.73 -1.32 -24.04
N GLY A 131 -22.60 -2.21 -23.57
CA GLY A 131 -24.03 -1.95 -23.38
C GLY A 131 -24.32 -1.39 -21.98
N GLU A 132 -25.60 -1.18 -21.68
CA GLU A 132 -26.03 -0.83 -20.33
C GLU A 132 -26.46 -2.11 -19.58
N LEU A 133 -26.28 -2.10 -18.26
CA LEU A 133 -26.78 -3.17 -17.40
C LEU A 133 -28.23 -2.83 -17.05
N GLU A 134 -29.19 -3.65 -17.47
CA GLU A 134 -30.62 -3.40 -17.37
C GLU A 134 -31.27 -4.38 -16.38
N VAL A 135 -32.40 -4.02 -15.78
CA VAL A 135 -33.09 -4.88 -14.81
C VAL A 135 -33.84 -6.01 -15.52
N ASN A 136 -33.68 -7.26 -15.06
CA ASN A 136 -34.48 -8.38 -15.55
C ASN A 136 -35.65 -8.64 -14.58
N GLU A 137 -36.80 -8.02 -14.88
CA GLU A 137 -38.04 -8.17 -14.10
C GLU A 137 -38.44 -9.64 -13.85
N ALA A 138 -38.07 -10.56 -14.73
CA ALA A 138 -38.42 -11.98 -14.60
C ALA A 138 -37.64 -12.72 -13.50
N GLU A 139 -36.45 -12.24 -13.10
CA GLU A 139 -35.69 -12.82 -11.97
C GLU A 139 -36.14 -12.22 -10.62
N PHE A 140 -36.80 -11.07 -10.63
CA PHE A 140 -37.39 -10.41 -9.47
C PHE A 140 -38.80 -10.94 -9.12
N VAL A 141 -38.97 -12.27 -9.17
CA VAL A 141 -40.27 -12.98 -9.13
C VAL A 141 -41.22 -12.55 -8.01
N ASP A 142 -40.72 -12.32 -6.79
CA ASP A 142 -41.51 -11.95 -5.61
C ASP A 142 -41.44 -10.44 -5.25
N TRP A 143 -40.91 -9.59 -6.14
CA TRP A 143 -40.63 -8.18 -5.84
C TRP A 143 -41.84 -7.25 -6.05
N ASP A 144 -42.52 -6.91 -4.94
CA ASP A 144 -43.48 -5.79 -4.92
C ASP A 144 -42.76 -4.44 -4.72
N GLU A 145 -42.71 -3.60 -5.76
CA GLU A 145 -42.12 -2.25 -5.67
C GLU A 145 -42.83 -1.33 -4.67
N ALA A 146 -44.10 -1.55 -4.36
CA ALA A 146 -44.83 -0.76 -3.36
C ALA A 146 -44.39 -1.07 -1.91
N CYS A 147 -43.80 -2.26 -1.70
CA CYS A 147 -43.23 -2.66 -0.41
C CYS A 147 -41.71 -2.48 -0.34
N HIS A 148 -40.99 -2.74 -1.44
CA HIS A 148 -39.52 -2.84 -1.45
C HIS A 148 -38.82 -1.65 -2.16
N GLY A 149 -39.58 -0.78 -2.83
CA GLY A 149 -39.02 0.28 -3.69
C GLY A 149 -38.68 -0.23 -5.10
N PRO A 150 -38.11 0.63 -5.97
CA PRO A 150 -37.85 0.26 -7.36
C PRO A 150 -36.87 -0.90 -7.49
N MET A 151 -37.08 -1.79 -8.48
CA MET A 151 -36.17 -2.90 -8.76
C MET A 151 -34.79 -2.39 -9.19
N ASP A 152 -34.75 -1.38 -10.07
CA ASP A 152 -33.49 -0.75 -10.49
C ASP A 152 -32.99 0.25 -9.43
N THR A 153 -32.08 -0.21 -8.58
CA THR A 153 -31.29 0.62 -7.68
C THR A 153 -29.81 0.23 -7.70
N ALA A 154 -28.94 1.17 -7.35
CA ALA A 154 -27.51 0.92 -7.22
C ALA A 154 -27.19 -0.13 -6.14
N ASP A 155 -28.06 -0.30 -5.14
CA ASP A 155 -27.93 -1.32 -4.11
C ASP A 155 -28.37 -2.70 -4.62
N ASN A 156 -29.53 -2.81 -5.28
CA ASN A 156 -29.97 -4.07 -5.90
C ASN A 156 -28.96 -4.55 -6.94
N ARG A 157 -28.37 -3.65 -7.74
CA ARG A 157 -27.28 -3.97 -8.70
C ARG A 157 -26.00 -4.51 -8.05
N ARG A 158 -25.77 -4.24 -6.75
CA ARG A 158 -24.65 -4.79 -5.97
C ARG A 158 -25.02 -6.08 -5.23
N SER A 159 -26.26 -6.19 -4.76
CA SER A 159 -26.74 -7.30 -3.94
C SER A 159 -27.28 -8.48 -4.75
N TYR A 160 -27.78 -8.24 -5.96
CA TYR A 160 -28.39 -9.21 -6.87
C TYR A 160 -27.93 -9.01 -8.33
N PRO A 161 -26.61 -8.88 -8.61
CA PRO A 161 -26.11 -8.64 -9.97
C PRO A 161 -26.58 -9.69 -11.00
N GLU A 162 -26.88 -10.91 -10.56
CA GLU A 162 -27.46 -11.97 -11.37
C GLU A 162 -28.85 -11.65 -11.94
N ASN A 163 -29.64 -10.80 -11.26
CA ASN A 163 -30.98 -10.35 -11.69
C ASN A 163 -30.93 -9.14 -12.66
N PHE A 164 -29.74 -8.76 -13.14
CA PHE A 164 -29.57 -7.70 -14.14
C PHE A 164 -28.85 -8.26 -15.37
N THR A 165 -29.18 -7.76 -16.55
CA THR A 165 -28.72 -8.29 -17.85
C THR A 165 -28.09 -7.18 -18.70
N TRP A 166 -26.94 -7.46 -19.31
CA TRP A 166 -26.22 -6.53 -20.18
C TRP A 166 -26.79 -6.53 -21.60
N SER A 167 -27.31 -5.38 -22.07
CA SER A 167 -27.95 -5.26 -23.39
C SER A 167 -27.00 -5.39 -24.59
N CYS A 168 -25.70 -5.55 -24.36
CA CYS A 168 -24.71 -5.87 -25.40
C CYS A 168 -24.50 -7.38 -25.66
N CYS A 169 -24.89 -8.27 -24.74
CA CYS A 169 -24.56 -9.70 -24.86
C CYS A 169 -25.50 -10.68 -24.14
N GLU A 170 -26.58 -10.21 -23.51
CA GLU A 170 -27.54 -11.03 -22.75
C GLU A 170 -26.93 -11.78 -21.54
N GLY A 171 -25.67 -11.49 -21.21
CA GLY A 171 -25.00 -11.97 -19.98
C GLY A 171 -25.48 -11.19 -18.77
N ASN A 172 -25.46 -11.81 -17.58
CA ASN A 172 -25.90 -11.16 -16.35
C ASN A 172 -24.82 -10.24 -15.74
N GLY A 173 -25.15 -9.48 -14.69
CA GLY A 173 -24.23 -8.58 -13.99
C GLY A 173 -23.00 -9.26 -13.35
N MET A 174 -22.95 -10.60 -13.27
CA MET A 174 -21.78 -11.38 -12.84
C MET A 174 -20.87 -11.84 -14.00
N SER A 175 -21.26 -11.60 -15.25
CA SER A 175 -20.55 -12.10 -16.43
C SER A 175 -19.34 -11.24 -16.79
N GLU A 176 -18.21 -11.87 -17.16
CA GLU A 176 -17.04 -11.18 -17.71
C GLU A 176 -17.40 -10.31 -18.93
N GLY A 177 -16.65 -9.21 -19.12
CA GLY A 177 -16.84 -8.27 -20.22
C GLY A 177 -16.82 -8.92 -21.60
N CYS A 178 -17.93 -8.80 -22.35
CA CYS A 178 -18.11 -9.49 -23.63
C CYS A 178 -17.24 -8.95 -24.79
N VAL A 179 -16.67 -7.75 -24.65
CA VAL A 179 -15.73 -7.16 -25.61
C VAL A 179 -14.36 -7.06 -24.98
N ARG A 180 -13.33 -7.51 -25.71
CA ARG A 180 -11.92 -7.27 -25.37
C ARG A 180 -11.35 -6.09 -26.15
N GLY A 181 -10.39 -5.39 -25.55
CA GLY A 181 -9.73 -4.23 -26.13
C GLY A 181 -8.52 -3.77 -25.32
N MET A 182 -7.90 -2.68 -25.78
CA MET A 182 -6.90 -1.95 -25.00
C MET A 182 -7.57 -1.11 -23.89
N HIS A 183 -6.98 -1.05 -22.69
CA HIS A 183 -7.40 -0.08 -21.67
C HIS A 183 -7.36 1.36 -22.19
N ARG A 184 -8.28 2.21 -21.70
CA ARG A 184 -8.42 3.60 -22.16
C ARG A 184 -8.43 4.56 -20.96
N PRO A 185 -7.62 5.63 -20.94
CA PRO A 185 -7.60 6.56 -19.83
C PRO A 185 -8.89 7.40 -19.79
N LEU A 186 -9.43 7.62 -18.58
CA LEU A 186 -10.59 8.48 -18.38
C LEU A 186 -10.37 9.90 -18.97
N PRO A 187 -11.32 10.43 -19.76
CA PRO A 187 -11.15 11.71 -20.45
C PRO A 187 -11.11 12.88 -19.46
N ARG A 188 -9.90 13.33 -19.11
CA ARG A 188 -9.65 14.45 -18.18
C ARG A 188 -10.43 15.69 -18.62
N LYS A 189 -11.54 15.98 -17.91
CA LYS A 189 -12.40 17.15 -18.16
C LYS A 189 -11.57 18.43 -18.07
N LYS A 190 -11.30 19.08 -19.21
CA LYS A 190 -10.59 20.35 -19.26
C LYS A 190 -11.38 21.39 -18.46
N ARG A 191 -10.83 21.83 -17.32
CA ARG A 191 -11.35 22.99 -16.59
C ARG A 191 -11.27 24.20 -17.53
N ARG A 192 -12.43 24.72 -17.93
CA ARG A 192 -12.51 26.02 -18.59
C ARG A 192 -12.15 27.08 -17.54
N MET A 193 -11.15 27.89 -17.85
CA MET A 193 -10.98 29.22 -17.25
C MET A 193 -11.95 30.20 -17.94
#